data_AF-A0A8J4N2D3-F1
#
_entry.id   AF-A0A8J4N2D3-F1
#
_cell.length_a   1.000
_cell.length_b   1.000
_cell.length_c   1.000
_cell.angle_alpha   90.00
_cell.angle_beta   90.00
_cell.angle_gamma   90.00
#
_symmetry.space_group_name_H-M   'P 1'
#
loop_
_entity.id
_entity.type
_entity.pdbx_description
1 polymer ?
#
loop_
_entity_poly.entity_id
_entity_poly.type
_entity_poly.pdbx_seq_one_letter_code
_entity_poly.pdbx_strand_id
1 'polypeptide(L)' 'MGDVHELPRPRVATGHLAERIGQPVCFVGRVEKIHPTGKFFVLSDGEGKHTTVELSEPV' A
#
# COMPACT_ATOMS: atom_id res chain seq x y z
N MET A 1 -17.14 -6.32 -8.82
CA MET A 1 -15.82 -6.23 -8.15
C MET A 1 -16.04 -6.78 -6.76
N GLY A 2 -15.49 -7.97 -6.48
CA GLY A 2 -15.65 -8.61 -5.16
C GLY A 2 -15.06 -7.73 -4.08
N ASP A 3 -15.64 -7.81 -2.88
CA ASP A 3 -15.12 -7.09 -1.73
C ASP A 3 -13.67 -7.54 -1.50
N VAL A 4 -12.72 -6.61 -1.49
CA VAL A 4 -11.28 -6.88 -1.27
C VAL A 4 -11.06 -7.59 0.07
N HIS A 5 -12.01 -7.49 1.00
CA HIS A 5 -12.00 -8.16 2.29
C HIS A 5 -12.31 -9.67 2.22
N GLU A 6 -12.94 -10.15 1.15
CA GLU A 6 -13.31 -11.57 0.96
C GLU A 6 -12.20 -12.38 0.26
N LEU A 7 -11.23 -11.70 -0.34
CA LEU A 7 -10.15 -12.33 -1.09
C LEU A 7 -8.87 -12.50 -0.24
N PRO A 8 -8.07 -13.55 -0.47
CA PRO A 8 -6.74 -13.67 0.13
C PRO A 8 -5.86 -12.48 -0.26
N ARG A 9 -5.30 -11.80 0.75
CA ARG A 9 -4.40 -10.65 0.57
C ARG A 9 -2.98 -11.04 0.97
N PRO A 10 -2.14 -11.49 0.03
CA PRO A 10 -0.77 -11.84 0.34
C PRO A 10 -0.03 -10.62 0.89
N ARG A 11 0.80 -10.85 1.90
CA ARG A 11 1.68 -9.81 2.44
C ARG A 11 2.84 -9.59 1.48
N VAL A 12 3.06 -8.34 1.09
CA VAL A 12 4.07 -7.97 0.10
C VAL A 12 4.95 -6.82 0.59
N ALA A 13 6.16 -6.76 0.04
CA ALA A 13 7.10 -5.64 0.17
C ALA A 13 7.17 -4.84 -1.14
N THR A 14 7.85 -3.68 -1.15
CA THR A 14 7.90 -2.75 -2.29
C THR A 14 8.37 -3.42 -3.58
N GLY A 15 9.35 -4.32 -3.48
CA GLY A 15 9.90 -5.03 -4.65
C GLY A 15 8.89 -5.91 -5.40
N HIS A 16 7.79 -6.31 -4.76
CA HIS A 16 6.80 -7.22 -5.35
C HIS A 16 5.62 -6.49 -6.01
N LEU A 17 5.55 -5.15 -5.91
CA LEU A 17 4.38 -4.38 -6.36
C LEU A 17 4.14 -4.50 -7.88
N ALA A 18 5.21 -4.52 -8.67
CA ALA A 18 5.11 -4.63 -10.13
C ALA A 18 4.48 -5.96 -10.59
N GLU A 19 4.72 -7.05 -9.85
CA GLU A 19 4.18 -8.38 -10.16
C GLU A 19 2.74 -8.57 -9.65
N ARG A 20 2.24 -7.64 -8.82
CA ARG A 20 0.94 -7.72 -8.12
C ARG A 20 -0.07 -6.68 -8.60
N ILE A 21 0.16 -6.07 -9.76
CA ILE A 21 -0.75 -5.08 -10.36
C ILE A 21 -2.15 -5.68 -10.53
N GLY A 22 -3.17 -4.95 -10.09
CA GLY A 22 -4.58 -5.35 -10.17
C GLY A 22 -5.01 -6.43 -9.18
N GLN A 23 -4.10 -6.92 -8.32
CA GLN A 23 -4.40 -7.91 -7.28
C GLN A 23 -4.55 -7.23 -5.92
N PRO A 24 -5.42 -7.76 -5.03
CA PRO A 24 -5.51 -7.28 -3.67
C PRO A 24 -4.28 -7.73 -2.87
N VAL A 25 -3.69 -6.83 -2.08
CA VAL A 25 -2.47 -7.09 -1.30
C VAL A 25 -2.56 -6.53 0.12
N CYS A 26 -1.71 -7.04 1.01
CA CYS A 26 -1.48 -6.45 2.33
C CYS A 26 -0.05 -5.91 2.39
N PHE A 27 0.09 -4.60 2.55
CA PHE A 27 1.38 -3.95 2.69
C PHE A 27 1.58 -3.49 4.13
N VAL A 28 2.72 -3.84 4.74
CA VAL A 28 3.06 -3.43 6.10
C VAL A 28 4.39 -2.70 6.05
N GLY A 29 4.40 -1.46 6.50
CA GLY A 29 5.57 -0.61 6.50
C GLY A 29 5.44 0.51 7.52
N ARG A 30 6.52 1.28 7.70
CA ARG A 30 6.55 2.46 8.55
C ARG A 30 6.06 3.67 7.74
N VAL A 31 5.22 4.50 8.33
CA VAL A 31 4.81 5.77 7.70
C VAL A 31 5.98 6.74 7.70
N GLU A 32 6.41 7.16 6.52
CA GLU A 32 7.50 8.12 6.33
C GLU A 32 6.97 9.54 6.14
N LYS A 33 5.92 9.70 5.32
CA LYS A 33 5.38 11.02 4.98
C LYS A 33 3.89 10.95 4.68
N ILE A 34 3.14 11.94 5.13
CA ILE A 34 1.73 12.12 4.78
C ILE A 34 1.61 13.32 3.85
N HIS A 35 0.86 13.20 2.76
CA HIS A 35 0.61 14.33 1.87
C HIS A 35 -0.30 15.36 2.55
N PRO A 36 -0.13 16.67 2.33
CA PRO A 36 -0.95 17.70 2.98
C PRO A 36 -2.47 17.57 2.74
N THR A 37 -2.88 16.95 1.62
CA THR A 37 -4.30 16.71 1.35
C THR A 37 -4.89 15.51 2.09
N GLY A 38 -4.06 14.72 2.79
CA GLY A 38 -4.46 13.46 3.43
C GLY A 38 -4.81 12.33 2.45
N LYS A 39 -4.77 12.56 1.14
CA LYS A 39 -5.21 11.57 0.12
C LYS A 39 -4.19 10.50 -0.22
N PHE A 40 -2.94 10.67 0.19
CA PHE A 40 -1.93 9.64 0.06
C PHE A 40 -0.82 9.83 1.07
N PHE A 41 -0.09 8.76 1.37
CA PHE A 41 1.07 8.75 2.23
C PHE A 41 2.13 7.80 1.70
N VAL A 42 3.37 7.97 2.16
CA VAL A 42 4.53 7.15 1.80
C VAL A 42 4.85 6.21 2.95
N LEU A 43 4.99 4.92 2.62
CA LEU A 43 5.47 3.88 3.52
C LEU A 43 6.89 3.47 3.15
N SER A 44 7.71 3.13 4.14
CA SER A 44 8.94 2.36 3.98
C SER A 44 8.73 0.90 4.38
N ASP A 45 9.20 -0.03 3.57
CA ASP A 45 9.22 -1.46 3.95
C ASP A 45 10.45 -1.82 4.79
N GLY A 46 10.58 -3.10 5.15
CA GLY A 46 11.72 -3.60 5.93
C GLY A 46 13.07 -3.55 5.22
N GLU A 47 13.10 -3.27 3.92
CA GLU A 47 14.33 -3.07 3.14
C GLU A 47 14.67 -1.57 2.97
N GLY A 48 13.87 -0.68 3.55
CA GLY A 48 14.02 0.77 3.41
C GLY A 48 13.56 1.31 2.06
N LYS A 49 12.83 0.52 1.27
CA LYS A 49 12.25 0.98 -0.01
C LYS A 49 10.93 1.69 0.23
N HIS A 50 10.68 2.74 -0.56
CA HIS A 50 9.50 3.58 -0.41
C HIS A 50 8.38 3.17 -1.35
N THR A 51 7.15 3.19 -0.83
CA THR A 51 5.91 2.95 -1.58
C THR A 51 4.90 4.05 -1.28
N THR A 52 4.19 4.53 -2.30
CA THR A 52 3.07 5.47 -2.13
C THR A 52 1.77 4.68 -1.98
N VAL A 53 0.98 5.00 -0.96
CA VAL A 53 -0.36 4.48 -0.73
C VAL A 53 -1.36 5.59 -0.96
N GLU A 54 -2.30 5.38 -1.88
CA GLU A 54 -3.40 6.29 -2.17
C GLU A 54 -4.66 5.89 -1.42
N LEU A 55 -5.45 6.87 -1.03
CA LEU A 55 -6.68 6.72 -0.28
C LEU A 55 -7.87 7.29 -1.06
N SER A 56 -9.02 6.65 -0.94
CA SER A 56 -10.28 7.16 -1.51
C SER A 56 -10.77 8.41 -0.78
N GLU A 57 -10.57 8.47 0.53
CA GLU A 57 -10.94 9.59 1.40
C GLU A 57 -9.72 10.09 2.17
N PRO A 58 -9.60 11.41 2.43
CA PRO A 58 -8.53 11.94 3.26
C PRO A 58 -8.54 11.35 4.68
N VAL A 59 -7.35 11.16 5.27
CA VAL A 59 -7.18 10.89 6.70
C VAL A 59 -7.47 12.09 7.60
#